data_AF-A0A350MMF4-F1
#
_entry.id   AF-A0A350MMF4-F1
#
_cell.length_a   1.000
_cell.length_b   1.000
_cell.length_c   1.000
_cell.angle_alpha   90.00
_cell.angle_beta   90.00
_cell.angle_gamma   90.00
#
_symmetry.space_group_name_H-M   'P 1'
#
loop_
_entity.id
_entity.type
_entity.pdbx_description
1 polymer ?
#
loop_
_entity_poly.entity_id
_entity_poly.type
_entity_poly.pdbx_seq_one_letter_code
_entity_poly.pdbx_strand_id
1 'polypeptide(L)'
;MITTPVLLLKGDTLVSQGTGFYFRLQATKGSILFLVTNHHVLTGYAPKENKPPIGDNVIFYVHKDADNPGNTKEIRFPLFTKDKKPIWLNSKRLLKKATLKRHPQNGQSNFF
;
A
#
# COMPACT_ATOMS: atom_id res chain seq x y z
N MET A 1 -17.89 0.46 -9.28
CA MET A 1 -16.48 0.76 -8.93
C MET A 1 -16.39 2.25 -8.66
N ILE A 2 -15.88 2.65 -7.49
CA ILE A 2 -15.74 4.07 -7.13
C ILE A 2 -14.26 4.41 -7.18
N THR A 3 -13.91 5.43 -7.95
CA THR A 3 -12.55 5.99 -8.04
C THR A 3 -12.40 7.18 -7.10
N THR A 4 -11.18 7.41 -6.64
CA THR A 4 -10.85 8.53 -5.75
C THR A 4 -9.48 9.08 -6.13
N PRO A 5 -9.24 10.40 -6.08
CA PRO A 5 -7.89 10.92 -6.22
C PRO A 5 -7.04 10.48 -5.02
N VAL A 6 -5.78 10.17 -5.31
CA VAL A 6 -4.76 9.86 -4.30
C VAL A 6 -3.62 10.85 -4.51
N LEU A 7 -3.37 11.64 -3.48
CA LEU A 7 -2.39 12.72 -3.49
C LEU A 7 -1.18 12.29 -2.66
N LEU A 8 0.03 12.44 -3.21
CA LEU A 8 1.28 12.23 -2.49
C LEU A 8 1.79 13.58 -2.00
N LEU A 9 2.10 13.66 -0.71
CA LEU A 9 2.61 14.86 -0.08
C LEU A 9 3.99 14.63 0.51
N LYS A 10 4.78 15.70 0.55
CA LYS A 10 5.99 15.83 1.37
C LYS A 10 5.72 16.93 2.40
N GLY A 11 5.54 16.55 3.66
CA GLY A 11 4.89 17.41 4.64
C GLY A 11 3.49 17.79 4.12
N ASP A 12 3.24 19.08 3.95
CA ASP A 12 1.96 19.60 3.43
C ASP A 12 2.03 20.02 1.95
N THR A 13 3.17 19.81 1.28
CA THR A 13 3.33 20.13 -0.15
C THR A 13 2.92 18.95 -1.02
N LEU A 14 2.02 19.18 -1.98
CA LEU A 14 1.68 18.20 -3.01
C LEU A 14 2.87 17.96 -3.94
N VAL A 15 3.29 16.70 -4.08
CA VAL A 15 4.43 16.32 -4.94
C VAL A 15 4.05 15.42 -6.10
N SER A 16 2.93 14.68 -5.98
CA SER A 16 2.40 13.86 -7.07
C SER A 16 0.92 13.57 -6.83
N GLN A 17 0.21 13.18 -7.88
CA GLN A 17 -1.18 12.75 -7.81
C GLN A 17 -1.44 11.57 -8.74
N GLY A 18 -2.46 10.80 -8.41
CA GLY A 18 -3.00 9.78 -9.30
C GLY A 18 -4.40 9.36 -8.87
N THR A 19 -4.82 8.21 -9.39
CA THR A 19 -6.15 7.66 -9.12
C THR A 19 -6.00 6.38 -8.31
N GLY A 20 -6.88 6.21 -7.34
CA GLY A 20 -7.15 4.93 -6.70
C GLY A 20 -8.59 4.50 -6.94
N PHE A 21 -8.89 3.27 -6.60
CA PHE A 21 -10.25 2.76 -6.56
C PHE A 21 -10.47 1.90 -5.32
N TYR A 22 -11.72 1.83 -4.89
CA TYR A 22 -12.11 1.02 -3.76
C TYR A 22 -12.53 -0.40 -4.17
N PHE A 23 -12.00 -1.40 -3.45
CA PHE A 23 -12.43 -2.79 -3.52
C PHE A 23 -12.93 -3.23 -2.15
N ARG A 24 -14.17 -3.73 -2.09
CA ARG A 24 -14.76 -4.22 -0.85
C ARG A 24 -14.72 -5.74 -0.84
N LEU A 25 -14.11 -6.31 0.20
CA LEU A 25 -14.22 -7.73 0.51
C LEU A 25 -15.24 -7.92 1.64
N GLN A 26 -16.30 -8.66 1.35
CA GLN A 26 -17.25 -9.08 2.38
C GLN A 26 -16.64 -10.26 3.17
N ALA A 27 -16.59 -10.14 4.49
CA ALA A 27 -16.16 -11.19 5.40
C ALA A 27 -17.35 -11.67 6.24
N THR A 28 -17.18 -12.79 6.94
CA THR A 28 -18.19 -13.35 7.86
C THR A 28 -18.52 -12.43 9.03
N LYS A 29 -17.61 -11.53 9.43
CA LYS A 29 -17.83 -10.51 10.47
C LYS A 29 -17.50 -9.10 9.97
N GLY A 30 -18.30 -8.59 9.03
CA GLY A 30 -18.16 -7.24 8.49
C GLY A 30 -17.51 -7.20 7.11
N SER A 31 -16.97 -6.04 6.75
CA SER A 31 -16.36 -5.84 5.43
C SER A 31 -15.04 -5.11 5.54
N ILE A 32 -14.08 -5.50 4.71
CA ILE A 32 -12.80 -4.81 4.57
C ILE A 32 -12.88 -3.98 3.30
N LEU A 33 -12.55 -2.70 3.41
CA LEU A 33 -12.42 -1.78 2.29
C LEU A 33 -10.94 -1.57 1.97
N PHE A 34 -10.55 -1.90 0.74
CA PHE A 34 -9.22 -1.69 0.22
C PHE A 34 -9.20 -0.48 -0.68
N LEU A 35 -8.24 0.41 -0.49
CA LEU A 35 -7.85 1.40 -1.49
C LEU A 35 -6.72 0.80 -2.33
N VAL A 36 -6.98 0.63 -3.63
CA VAL A 36 -5.98 0.14 -4.58
C VAL A 36 -5.51 1.30 -5.43
N THR A 37 -4.21 1.49 -5.53
CA THR A 37 -3.58 2.52 -6.36
C THR A 37 -2.23 2.03 -6.88
N ASN A 38 -1.64 2.77 -7.81
CA ASN A 38 -0.37 2.43 -8.40
C ASN A 38 0.80 2.75 -7.46
N HIS A 39 1.87 1.94 -7.53
CA HIS A 39 3.10 2.15 -6.76
C HIS A 39 3.67 3.57 -6.92
N HIS A 40 3.73 4.08 -8.14
CA HIS A 40 4.29 5.40 -8.42
C HIS A 40 3.48 6.55 -7.79
N VAL A 41 2.20 6.33 -7.50
CA VAL A 41 1.37 7.33 -6.80
C VAL A 41 1.82 7.46 -5.34
N LEU A 42 2.32 6.38 -4.74
CA LEU A 42 2.78 6.41 -3.34
C LEU A 42 4.27 6.72 -3.19
N THR A 43 5.07 6.57 -4.26
CA THR A 43 6.53 6.76 -4.19
C THR A 43 7.07 7.88 -5.05
N GLY A 44 6.32 8.33 -6.06
CA GLY A 44 6.78 9.23 -7.12
C GLY A 44 7.59 8.55 -8.23
N TYR A 45 7.82 7.23 -8.16
CA TYR A 45 8.71 6.52 -9.09
C TYR A 45 8.14 5.19 -9.59
N ALA A 46 8.60 4.77 -10.77
CA ALA A 46 8.31 3.43 -11.24
C ALA A 46 8.94 2.38 -10.30
N PRO A 47 8.32 1.19 -10.13
CA PRO A 47 8.82 0.13 -9.23
C PRO A 47 10.25 -0.33 -9.49
N LYS A 48 10.81 -0.06 -10.68
CA LYS A 48 12.15 -0.49 -11.08
C LYS A 48 13.26 0.50 -10.73
N GLU A 49 12.93 1.75 -10.40
CA GLU A 49 13.92 2.81 -10.20
C GLU A 49 14.67 2.72 -8.86
N ASN A 50 14.17 1.92 -7.91
CA ASN A 50 14.77 1.68 -6.58
C ASN A 50 15.20 2.96 -5.83
N LYS A 51 14.50 4.07 -6.07
CA LYS A 51 14.69 5.36 -5.40
C LYS A 51 13.87 5.43 -4.11
N PRO A 52 14.33 6.17 -3.09
CA PRO A 52 13.51 6.43 -1.90
C PRO A 52 12.24 7.21 -2.31
N PRO A 53 11.08 6.96 -1.67
CA PRO A 53 9.87 7.72 -1.93
C PRO A 53 10.07 9.24 -1.75
N ILE A 54 9.48 10.05 -2.65
CA ILE A 54 9.62 11.51 -2.60
C ILE A 54 8.72 12.19 -1.57
N GLY A 55 7.63 11.51 -1.18
CA GLY A 55 6.65 11.97 -0.21
C GLY A 55 6.62 11.10 1.04
N ASP A 56 5.99 11.61 2.08
CA ASP A 56 5.87 11.01 3.41
C ASP A 56 4.42 10.76 3.84
N ASN A 57 3.44 11.30 3.11
CA ASN A 57 2.02 11.17 3.40
C ASN A 57 1.21 11.00 2.13
N VAL A 58 0.04 10.38 2.27
CA VAL A 58 -0.97 10.37 1.22
C VAL A 58 -2.30 10.91 1.71
N ILE A 59 -3.00 11.60 0.83
CA ILE A 59 -4.38 12.01 1.02
C ILE A 59 -5.25 11.26 0.02
N PHE A 60 -6.41 10.78 0.48
CA PHE A 60 -7.45 10.19 -0.36
C PHE A 60 -8.83 10.45 0.24
N TYR A 61 -9.88 10.25 -0.57
CA TYR A 61 -11.23 10.68 -0.24
C TYR A 61 -12.20 9.51 -0.23
N VAL A 62 -12.89 9.32 0.91
CA VAL A 62 -13.95 8.33 1.06
C VAL A 62 -15.31 9.00 0.85
N HIS A 63 -16.11 8.48 -0.09
CA HIS A 63 -17.47 8.97 -0.32
C HIS A 63 -18.39 8.55 0.83
N LYS A 64 -19.16 9.49 1.36
CA LYS A 64 -20.09 9.23 2.48
C LYS A 64 -21.49 8.87 2.01
N ASP A 65 -21.82 9.29 0.80
CA ASP A 65 -23.16 9.22 0.23
C ASP A 65 -23.06 8.78 -1.24
N ALA A 66 -23.88 7.80 -1.62
CA ALA A 66 -23.91 7.28 -3.00
C ALA A 66 -24.68 8.22 -3.94
N ASP A 67 -25.66 8.96 -3.42
CA ASP A 67 -26.51 9.87 -4.18
C ASP A 67 -25.88 11.27 -4.27
N ASN A 68 -24.89 11.55 -3.43
CA ASN A 68 -24.06 12.75 -3.48
C ASN A 68 -22.56 12.43 -3.47
N PRO A 69 -21.97 12.08 -4.64
CA PRO A 69 -20.57 11.71 -4.75
C PRO A 69 -19.59 12.81 -4.32
N GLY A 70 -20.00 14.08 -4.34
CA GLY A 70 -19.16 15.19 -3.88
C GLY A 70 -18.98 15.21 -2.36
N ASN A 71 -19.88 14.59 -1.60
CA ASN A 71 -19.78 14.50 -0.14
C ASN A 71 -18.73 13.47 0.26
N THR A 72 -17.50 13.94 0.42
CA THR A 72 -16.35 13.10 0.76
C THR A 72 -15.81 13.40 2.15
N LYS A 73 -15.10 12.42 2.71
CA LYS A 73 -14.22 12.59 3.87
C LYS A 73 -12.78 12.46 3.39
N GLU A 74 -12.00 13.51 3.62
CA GLU A 74 -10.56 13.46 3.43
C GLU A 74 -9.90 12.59 4.51
N ILE A 75 -9.00 11.71 4.09
CA ILE A 75 -8.18 10.88 4.97
C ILE A 75 -6.71 11.17 4.63
N ARG A 76 -5.96 11.64 5.63
CA ARG A 76 -4.50 11.77 5.56
C ARG A 76 -3.85 10.58 6.26
N PHE A 77 -2.91 9.93 5.58
CA PHE A 77 -2.26 8.73 6.08
C PHE A 77 -0.73 8.81 5.89
N PRO A 78 0.06 8.66 6.97
CA PRO A 78 1.51 8.67 6.87
C PRO A 78 2.01 7.39 6.19
N LEU A 79 3.05 7.48 5.36
CA LEU A 79 3.69 6.32 4.72
C LEU A 79 4.84 5.74 5.54
N PHE A 80 5.29 6.46 6.57
CA PHE A 80 6.44 6.12 7.40
C PHE A 80 6.15 6.33 8.89
N THR A 81 6.85 5.60 9.75
CA THR A 81 6.89 5.85 11.19
C THR A 81 7.67 7.13 11.49
N LYS A 82 7.60 7.61 12.75
CA LYS A 82 8.42 8.73 13.24
C LYS A 82 9.93 8.53 13.00
N ASP A 83 10.40 7.28 13.05
CA ASP A 83 11.80 6.90 12.79
C ASP A 83 12.10 6.69 11.29
N LYS A 84 11.25 7.19 10.39
CA LYS A 84 11.37 7.07 8.93
C LYS A 84 11.37 5.63 8.40
N LYS A 85 10.84 4.67 9.16
CA LYS A 85 10.67 3.29 8.69
C LYS A 85 9.37 3.17 7.90
N PRO A 86 9.35 2.52 6.74
CA PRO A 86 8.12 2.40 5.96
C PRO A 86 7.10 1.51 6.68
N ILE A 87 5.83 1.94 6.76
CA ILE A 87 4.77 1.18 7.47
C ILE A 87 4.14 0.09 6.61
N TRP A 88 4.46 0.06 5.32
CA TRP A 88 3.97 -0.91 4.34
C TRP A 88 4.88 -2.12 4.17
N LEU A 89 4.28 -3.19 3.65
CA LEU A 89 4.97 -4.41 3.24
C LEU A 89 5.24 -4.39 1.73
N ASN A 90 6.35 -5.01 1.33
CA ASN A 90 6.69 -5.20 -0.09
C ASN A 90 6.81 -6.70 -0.39
N SER A 91 6.12 -7.17 -1.43
CA SER A 91 6.06 -8.59 -1.81
C SER A 91 7.44 -9.21 -2.06
N LYS A 92 8.35 -8.50 -2.74
CA LYS A 92 9.73 -9.00 -2.99
C LYS A 92 10.51 -9.22 -1.70
N ARG A 93 10.28 -8.38 -0.67
CA ARG A 93 10.90 -8.49 0.64
C ARG A 93 10.31 -9.65 1.45
N LEU A 94 9.02 -9.92 1.29
CA LEU A 94 8.34 -11.04 1.95
C LEU A 94 8.82 -12.39 1.40
N LEU A 95 9.03 -12.50 0.09
CA LEU A 95 9.55 -13.72 -0.53
C LEU A 95 10.94 -14.09 0.00
N LYS A 96 11.87 -13.13 0.12
CA LYS A 96 13.22 -13.40 0.67
C LYS A 96 13.19 -13.90 2.12
N LYS A 97 12.30 -13.36 2.96
CA LYS A 97 12.14 -13.83 4.36
C LYS A 97 11.49 -15.21 4.45
N ALA A 98 10.58 -15.55 3.54
CA ALA A 98 9.97 -16.88 3.47
C ALA A 98 10.99 -17.94 3.01
N THR A 99 11.88 -17.61 2.07
CA THR A 99 12.93 -18.51 1.61
C THR A 99 13.99 -18.78 2.69
N LEU A 100 14.37 -17.75 3.47
CA LEU A 100 15.35 -17.90 4.57
C LEU A 100 14.82 -18.69 5.78
N LYS A 101 13.50 -18.85 5.92
CA LYS A 101 12.90 -19.68 6.98
C LYS A 101 12.78 -21.16 6.62
N ARG A 102 13.11 -21.56 5.40
CA ARG A 102 13.19 -22.97 5.01
C ARG A 102 14.61 -23.47 5.26
N HIS A 103 14.88 -23.98 6.48
CA HIS A 103 16.05 -24.83 6.67
C HIS A 103 15.92 -26.08 5.77
N PRO A 104 17.01 -26.57 5.17
CA PRO A 104 17.00 -27.84 4.44
C PRO A 104 16.68 -28.97 5.42
N GLN A 105 15.64 -29.75 5.14
CA GLN A 105 15.58 -31.08 5.73
C GLN A 105 16.73 -31.88 5.12
N ASN A 106 17.74 -32.13 5.95
CA ASN A 106 18.78 -33.12 5.68
C ASN A 106 18.13 -34.49 5.55
N GLY A 107 17.81 -34.89 4.33
CA GLY A 107 17.59 -36.30 3.98
C GLY A 107 18.93 -36.91 3.63
N GLN A 108 19.62 -37.46 4.62
CA GLN A 108 20.73 -38.39 4.37
C GLN A 108 20.17 -39.60 3.61
N SER A 109 20.63 -39.79 2.38
CA SER A 109 20.76 -41.10 1.78
C SER A 109 21.81 -41.89 2.57
N ASN A 110 21.48 -43.09 3.05
CA ASN A 110 22.31 -44.30 2.95
C ASN A 110 21.68 -45.51 3.65
N PHE A 111 21.65 -46.62 2.89
CA PHE A 111 21.84 -48.02 3.29
C PHE A 111 21.17 -48.53 4.58
N PHE A 112 20.14 -49.39 4.44
CA PHE A 112 20.29 -50.86 4.42
C PHE A 112 19.16 -51.46 3.56
#